data_AF-A0A6P7QNG2-F1
#
_entry.id   AF-A0A6P7QNG2-F1
#
_cell.length_a   1.000
_cell.length_b   1.000
_cell.length_c   1.000
_cell.angle_alpha   90.00
_cell.angle_beta   90.00
_cell.angle_gamma   90.00
#
_symmetry.space_group_name_H-M   'P 1'
#
loop_
_entity.id
_entity.type
_entity.pdbx_description
1 polymer ?
#
loop_
_entity_poly.entity_id
_entity_poly.type
_entity_poly.pdbx_seq_one_letter_code
_entity_poly.pdbx_strand_id
1 'polypeptide(L)'
;MEILPGDSITTCLSPLVHDLICNLGFELKEICDINSIVTQNGEVRWKAITDRVRYEELGRSLDYRRSVQQLGPVCEAIHLHISALTKAQFEVQYSPWYQWTAYPELFLEILDALESSEPAAVSLGVMKLASCLERALGDVFLLVGKECPFLLRDLLASAELAQVFGHAVMDVLKVFIGSPCGLNLRNVLWHGFASPQDIPPKYCSAMLLLTAGLGQLLKSYLHHTKATLAHRPFVTLTNLEDVIVFPGVTYEVLSTLETVMTKSNFLLKIMLPYWEMAVSKFKSRRFADCTMLLLSQLEAGLRRLFAAVNKCPDRLLTAEATILYTTFDEILAKHMSDGSINQLPCFLGEPAMEFLWDFLNYQEGPRIRDRLSHGEINIHEFPEEAAGQLLTFSLVLLLRFTEKGTVSELKEEAAIQLLVRLAEGYRSRCHPAFQLQKQVLSCEGSLRLWPVPPSPEECCQETGSLEGNSEACACNSLISKILCELCHYLPGSACAINGLDGLPSENVRLLCPMLSLILLLLALELASVHAVRGKGAEEQQQYLRFLKLVLQYTENLVAYTSREKNKWSEATTLTHTVLLRIWTFSEKKQMLIHLAKKNTNKVDIS
;
A
#
# COMPACT_ATOMS: atom_id res chain seq x y z
N MET A 1 21.01 -16.27 -17.96
CA MET A 1 21.85 -15.39 -17.11
C MET A 1 22.05 -16.15 -15.82
N GLU A 2 23.27 -16.52 -15.49
CA GLU A 2 23.58 -17.24 -14.25
C GLU A 2 23.41 -16.26 -13.09
N ILE A 3 22.34 -16.43 -12.32
CA ILE A 3 22.20 -15.79 -11.01
C ILE A 3 23.24 -16.49 -10.13
N LEU A 4 24.15 -15.72 -9.51
CA LEU A 4 25.22 -16.26 -8.65
C LEU A 4 24.66 -17.36 -7.73
N PRO A 5 25.29 -18.55 -7.67
CA PRO A 5 24.86 -19.61 -6.78
C PRO A 5 25.06 -19.14 -5.33
N GLY A 6 23.94 -18.84 -4.65
CA GLY A 6 23.91 -18.31 -3.29
C GLY A 6 24.25 -19.33 -2.19
N ASP A 7 24.89 -20.45 -2.55
CA ASP A 7 25.10 -21.60 -1.67
C ASP A 7 26.12 -21.33 -0.55
N SER A 8 26.90 -20.24 -0.65
CA SER A 8 27.87 -19.80 0.36
C SER A 8 27.40 -18.63 1.22
N ILE A 9 26.22 -18.05 0.97
CA ILE A 9 25.76 -16.85 1.69
C ILE A 9 25.14 -17.26 3.03
N THR A 10 25.82 -16.93 4.13
CA THR A 10 25.38 -17.21 5.50
C THR A 10 24.68 -16.04 6.19
N THR A 11 24.65 -14.85 5.58
CA THR A 11 23.89 -13.67 6.04
C THR A 11 23.80 -12.65 4.90
N CYS A 12 22.75 -11.83 4.87
CA CYS A 12 22.64 -10.68 3.96
C CYS A 12 22.94 -9.34 4.65
N LEU A 13 23.39 -9.38 5.91
CA LEU A 13 23.86 -8.21 6.64
C LEU A 13 25.30 -7.87 6.22
N SER A 14 25.65 -6.59 6.17
CA SER A 14 27.05 -6.18 6.04
C SER A 14 27.84 -6.66 7.27
N PRO A 15 29.17 -6.89 7.16
CA PRO A 15 29.98 -7.36 8.29
C PRO A 15 29.84 -6.50 9.55
N LEU A 16 29.74 -5.18 9.40
CA LEU A 16 29.57 -4.25 10.53
C LEU A 16 28.20 -4.35 11.17
N VAL A 17 27.13 -4.48 10.39
CA VAL A 17 25.77 -4.63 10.93
C VAL A 17 25.57 -6.01 11.53
N HIS A 18 26.14 -7.05 10.91
CA HIS A 18 26.17 -8.39 11.49
C HIS A 18 26.89 -8.40 12.84
N ASP A 19 28.09 -7.80 12.94
CA ASP A 19 28.80 -7.69 14.22
C ASP A 19 27.97 -6.94 15.27
N LEU A 20 27.37 -5.81 14.88
CA LEU A 20 26.55 -4.98 15.75
C LEU A 20 25.33 -5.72 16.31
N ILE A 21 24.64 -6.51 15.49
CA ILE A 21 23.42 -7.23 15.89
C ILE A 21 23.76 -8.55 16.59
N CYS A 22 24.60 -9.38 15.98
CA CYS A 22 24.78 -10.77 16.39
C CYS A 22 25.80 -10.94 17.52
N ASN A 23 26.84 -10.09 17.56
CA ASN A 23 27.99 -10.29 18.44
C ASN A 23 28.06 -9.24 19.55
N LEU A 24 28.01 -7.95 19.19
CA LEU A 24 28.39 -6.86 20.07
C LEU A 24 27.53 -6.78 21.35
N GLY A 25 28.20 -6.70 22.48
CA GLY A 25 27.63 -6.73 23.83
C GLY A 25 27.39 -8.14 24.37
N PHE A 26 27.21 -9.15 23.51
CA PHE A 26 27.07 -10.55 23.95
C PHE A 26 28.42 -11.24 24.19
N GLU A 27 29.53 -10.65 23.73
CA GLU A 27 30.88 -11.08 24.10
C GLU A 27 31.24 -10.78 25.55
N LEU A 28 30.53 -9.83 26.19
CA LEU A 28 30.76 -9.44 27.56
C LEU A 28 30.26 -10.53 28.51
N LYS A 29 31.16 -11.07 29.33
CA LYS A 29 30.82 -12.04 30.39
C LYS A 29 30.24 -11.37 31.65
N GLU A 30 29.85 -10.10 31.56
CA GLU A 30 29.24 -9.38 32.68
C GLU A 30 27.87 -10.00 32.98
N ILE A 31 27.68 -10.51 34.18
CA ILE A 31 26.39 -11.02 34.64
C ILE A 31 25.60 -9.84 35.21
N CYS A 32 24.59 -9.38 34.47
CA CYS A 32 23.64 -8.40 34.99
C CYS A 32 22.63 -9.11 35.91
N ASP A 33 22.55 -8.68 37.17
CA ASP A 33 21.51 -9.15 38.09
C ASP A 33 20.14 -8.65 37.62
N ILE A 34 19.23 -9.57 37.27
CA ILE A 34 17.88 -9.24 36.84
C ILE A 34 17.14 -8.39 37.88
N ASN A 35 17.41 -8.57 39.17
CA ASN A 35 16.76 -7.78 40.22
C ASN A 35 17.12 -6.30 40.12
N SER A 36 18.25 -5.94 39.48
CA SER A 36 18.58 -4.54 39.22
C SER A 36 17.71 -3.92 38.11
N ILE A 37 17.18 -4.73 37.19
CA ILE A 37 16.42 -4.32 36.01
C ILE A 37 14.90 -4.44 36.24
N VAL A 38 14.45 -5.46 36.96
CA VAL A 38 13.03 -5.76 37.18
C VAL A 38 12.78 -6.08 38.66
N THR A 39 11.67 -5.58 39.23
CA THR A 39 11.24 -5.96 40.58
C THR A 39 10.54 -7.32 40.58
N GLN A 40 10.35 -7.91 41.76
CA GLN A 40 9.59 -9.17 41.89
C GLN A 40 8.15 -9.09 41.35
N ASN A 41 7.58 -7.88 41.27
CA ASN A 41 6.23 -7.64 40.76
C ASN A 41 6.20 -7.29 39.26
N GLY A 42 7.32 -7.41 38.54
CA GLY A 42 7.40 -7.10 37.10
C GLY A 42 7.57 -5.61 36.77
N GLU A 43 7.88 -4.75 37.75
CA GLU A 43 8.12 -3.32 37.50
C GLU A 43 9.53 -3.09 36.92
N VAL A 44 9.62 -2.35 35.82
CA VAL A 44 10.86 -2.06 35.10
C VAL A 44 11.62 -0.90 35.76
N ARG A 45 12.84 -1.18 36.23
CA ARG A 45 13.77 -0.19 36.79
C ARG A 45 14.54 0.49 35.67
N TRP A 46 13.89 1.43 34.98
CA TRP A 46 14.44 2.12 33.81
C TRP A 46 15.85 2.66 34.00
N LYS A 47 16.19 3.16 35.19
CA LYS A 47 17.54 3.67 35.49
C LYS A 47 18.64 2.64 35.18
N ALA A 48 18.44 1.37 35.53
CA ALA A 48 19.42 0.32 35.27
C ALA A 48 19.65 0.07 33.76
N ILE A 49 18.65 0.35 32.93
CA ILE A 49 18.72 0.23 31.46
C ILE A 49 19.32 1.51 30.87
N THR A 50 18.82 2.69 31.26
CA THR A 50 19.25 3.98 30.72
C THR A 50 20.69 4.31 31.10
N ASP A 51 21.17 3.87 32.27
CA ASP A 51 22.56 4.02 32.71
C ASP A 51 23.55 3.20 31.85
N ARG A 52 23.07 2.34 30.95
CA ARG A 52 23.89 1.63 29.95
C ARG A 52 23.96 2.34 28.61
N VAL A 53 23.12 3.35 28.36
CA VAL A 53 23.20 4.18 27.16
C VAL A 53 24.42 5.11 27.26
N ARG A 54 25.13 5.30 26.14
CA ARG A 54 26.34 6.10 26.05
C ARG A 54 26.17 7.21 25.02
N TYR A 55 26.80 8.34 25.28
CA TYR A 55 26.80 9.52 24.42
C TYR A 55 28.22 9.79 23.96
N GLU A 56 28.36 10.45 22.81
CA GLU A 56 29.66 10.93 22.33
C GLU A 56 30.26 11.96 23.32
N GLU A 57 31.57 12.23 23.20
CA GLU A 57 32.33 13.06 24.15
C GLU A 57 31.75 14.47 24.37
N LEU A 58 31.02 15.01 23.38
CA LEU A 58 30.36 16.30 23.45
C LEU A 58 28.91 16.23 23.99
N GLY A 59 28.41 15.03 24.32
CA GLY A 59 27.10 14.78 24.92
C GLY A 59 25.88 15.08 24.03
N ARG A 60 26.10 15.41 22.75
CA ARG A 60 25.04 15.87 21.84
C ARG A 60 24.35 14.74 21.06
N SER A 61 25.02 13.61 20.87
CA SER A 61 24.53 12.47 20.10
C SER A 61 24.80 11.15 20.82
N LEU A 62 23.97 10.15 20.52
CA LEU A 62 24.12 8.79 21.06
C LEU A 62 25.32 8.11 20.42
N ASP A 63 26.19 7.54 21.25
CA ASP A 63 27.19 6.57 20.82
C ASP A 63 26.49 5.21 20.71
N TYR A 64 25.91 4.95 19.53
CA TYR A 64 25.12 3.74 19.28
C TYR A 64 25.95 2.47 19.50
N ARG A 65 27.20 2.43 19.05
CA ARG A 65 28.03 1.23 19.16
C ARG A 65 28.33 0.90 20.62
N ARG A 66 28.76 1.89 21.41
CA ARG A 66 28.99 1.66 22.86
C ARG A 66 27.69 1.37 23.60
N SER A 67 26.58 2.01 23.22
CA SER A 67 25.27 1.73 23.82
C SER A 67 24.82 0.30 23.58
N VAL A 68 24.90 -0.21 22.34
CA VAL A 68 24.60 -1.62 22.01
C VAL A 68 25.49 -2.55 22.83
N GLN A 69 26.80 -2.28 22.88
CA GLN A 69 27.74 -3.09 23.64
C GLN A 69 27.37 -3.17 25.14
N GLN A 70 26.96 -2.06 25.75
CA GLN A 70 26.59 -2.02 27.16
C GLN A 70 25.18 -2.56 27.46
N LEU A 71 24.29 -2.53 26.46
CA LEU A 71 22.93 -3.07 26.57
C LEU A 71 22.87 -4.59 26.31
N GLY A 72 23.86 -5.18 25.64
CA GLY A 72 23.93 -6.63 25.37
C GLY A 72 23.72 -7.50 26.62
N PRO A 73 24.48 -7.29 27.72
CA PRO A 73 24.29 -8.04 28.97
C PRO A 73 22.92 -7.83 29.63
N VAL A 74 22.32 -6.65 29.43
CA VAL A 74 20.95 -6.36 29.91
C VAL A 74 19.94 -7.17 29.11
N CYS A 75 20.07 -7.23 27.78
CA CYS A 75 19.22 -8.06 26.92
C CYS A 75 19.33 -9.54 27.29
N GLU A 76 20.54 -10.03 27.57
CA GLU A 76 20.77 -11.42 28.05
C GLU A 76 20.00 -11.69 29.35
N ALA A 77 20.17 -10.84 30.36
CA ALA A 77 19.51 -11.01 31.65
C ALA A 77 17.97 -10.97 31.52
N ILE A 78 17.44 -10.07 30.68
CA ILE A 78 16.00 -10.00 30.40
C ILE A 78 15.51 -11.27 29.70
N HIS A 79 16.27 -11.78 28.73
CA HIS A 79 15.93 -13.00 28.02
C HIS A 79 15.85 -14.20 28.96
N LEU A 80 16.87 -14.40 29.80
CA LEU A 80 16.89 -15.48 30.78
C LEU A 80 15.72 -15.37 31.77
N HIS A 81 15.35 -14.15 32.17
CA HIS A 81 14.20 -13.90 33.02
C HIS A 81 12.88 -14.27 32.33
N ILE A 82 12.63 -13.74 31.12
CA ILE A 82 11.39 -14.03 30.38
C ILE A 82 11.27 -15.52 30.09
N SER A 83 12.34 -16.17 29.65
CA SER A 83 12.36 -17.61 29.37
C SER A 83 12.19 -18.49 30.60
N ALA A 84 12.44 -17.97 31.81
CA ALA A 84 12.23 -18.69 33.06
C ALA A 84 10.78 -18.58 33.60
N LEU A 85 9.99 -17.63 33.07
CA LEU A 85 8.60 -17.46 33.47
C LEU A 85 7.70 -18.47 32.76
N THR A 86 6.75 -19.03 33.49
CA THR A 86 5.61 -19.70 32.87
C THR A 86 4.69 -18.66 32.21
N LYS A 87 3.93 -19.07 31.19
CA LYS A 87 2.92 -18.21 30.55
C LYS A 87 1.98 -17.51 31.54
N ALA A 88 1.51 -18.24 32.56
CA ALA A 88 0.66 -17.67 33.62
C ALA A 88 1.37 -16.61 34.47
N GLN A 89 2.66 -16.82 34.81
CA GLN A 89 3.44 -15.81 35.52
C GLN A 89 3.68 -14.57 34.66
N PHE A 90 3.99 -14.75 33.38
CA PHE A 90 4.15 -13.65 32.44
C PHE A 90 2.85 -12.85 32.29
N GLU A 91 1.72 -13.52 32.15
CA GLU A 91 0.41 -12.87 32.05
C GLU A 91 0.10 -12.01 33.28
N VAL A 92 0.31 -12.56 34.48
CA VAL A 92 0.08 -11.82 35.73
C VAL A 92 1.03 -10.62 35.87
N GLN A 93 2.31 -10.78 35.50
CA GLN A 93 3.33 -9.74 35.68
C GLN A 93 3.27 -8.65 34.61
N TYR A 94 3.00 -9.00 33.35
CA TYR A 94 3.21 -8.11 32.21
C TYR A 94 1.96 -7.77 31.39
N SER A 95 0.98 -8.66 31.25
CA SER A 95 -0.21 -8.38 30.42
C SER A 95 -1.00 -7.11 30.80
N PRO A 96 -1.13 -6.73 32.10
CA PRO A 96 -1.76 -5.47 32.48
C PRO A 96 -1.05 -4.23 31.90
N TRP A 97 0.24 -4.34 31.57
CA TRP A 97 1.07 -3.25 31.06
C TRP A 97 1.09 -3.13 29.55
N TYR A 98 0.38 -4.00 28.80
CA TYR A 98 0.22 -3.89 27.34
C TYR A 98 -1.09 -3.24 26.91
N GLN A 99 -2.00 -2.93 27.84
CA GLN A 99 -3.33 -2.37 27.56
C GLN A 99 -3.31 -0.99 26.90
N TRP A 100 -2.18 -0.28 26.97
CA TRP A 100 -1.99 0.99 26.27
C TRP A 100 -1.63 0.80 24.79
N THR A 101 -1.39 -0.43 24.37
CA THR A 101 -1.28 -0.77 22.96
C THR A 101 -2.67 -1.19 22.50
N ALA A 102 -2.99 -0.93 21.23
CA ALA A 102 -4.29 -1.30 20.68
C ALA A 102 -4.54 -2.82 20.60
N TYR A 103 -3.51 -3.66 20.87
CA TYR A 103 -3.55 -5.12 20.78
C TYR A 103 -2.70 -5.80 21.87
N PRO A 104 -3.21 -5.92 23.11
CA PRO A 104 -2.47 -6.58 24.18
C PRO A 104 -2.29 -8.10 23.99
N GLU A 105 -3.15 -8.78 23.23
CA GLU A 105 -3.08 -10.23 22.98
C GLU A 105 -1.84 -10.62 22.17
N LEU A 106 -1.36 -9.69 21.32
CA LEU A 106 -0.17 -9.86 20.48
C LEU A 106 1.05 -10.31 21.30
N PHE A 107 1.20 -9.80 22.52
CA PHE A 107 2.38 -10.04 23.35
C PHE A 107 2.48 -11.49 23.84
N LEU A 108 1.34 -12.16 24.03
CA LEU A 108 1.31 -13.59 24.35
C LEU A 108 1.65 -14.45 23.13
N GLU A 109 1.22 -14.04 21.93
CA GLU A 109 1.63 -14.73 20.69
C GLU A 109 3.15 -14.66 20.48
N ILE A 110 3.77 -13.52 20.83
CA ILE A 110 5.21 -13.34 20.70
C ILE A 110 5.97 -14.12 21.77
N LEU A 111 5.42 -14.26 22.98
CA LEU A 111 5.97 -15.15 23.99
C LEU A 111 5.97 -16.61 23.48
N ASP A 112 4.84 -17.07 22.93
CA ASP A 112 4.74 -18.41 22.33
C ASP A 112 5.76 -18.57 21.17
N ALA A 113 6.01 -17.51 20.41
CA ALA A 113 7.00 -17.49 19.32
C ALA A 113 8.46 -17.55 19.83
N LEU A 114 8.76 -17.10 21.05
CA LEU A 114 10.09 -17.23 21.66
C LEU A 114 10.39 -18.65 22.13
N GLU A 115 9.36 -19.40 22.52
CA GLU A 115 9.46 -20.81 22.92
C GLU A 115 9.44 -21.76 21.71
N SER A 116 9.04 -21.25 20.55
CA SER A 116 8.93 -22.00 19.30
C SER A 116 10.29 -22.44 18.74
N SER A 117 10.33 -23.65 18.17
CA SER A 117 11.46 -24.12 17.36
C SER A 117 11.45 -23.59 15.91
N GLU A 118 10.44 -22.82 15.50
CA GLU A 118 10.35 -22.27 14.14
C GLU A 118 11.43 -21.19 13.92
N PRO A 119 12.38 -21.37 12.97
CA PRO A 119 13.54 -20.49 12.84
C PRO A 119 13.22 -19.02 12.59
N ALA A 120 12.10 -18.71 11.93
CA ALA A 120 11.68 -17.36 11.59
C ALA A 120 10.75 -16.71 12.63
N ALA A 121 10.39 -17.42 13.71
CA ALA A 121 9.41 -16.95 14.69
C ALA A 121 9.86 -15.71 15.45
N VAL A 122 11.13 -15.67 15.87
CA VAL A 122 11.72 -14.51 16.56
C VAL A 122 11.67 -13.27 15.67
N SER A 123 12.11 -13.40 14.42
CA SER A 123 12.08 -12.33 13.43
C SER A 123 10.68 -11.79 13.19
N LEU A 124 9.69 -12.67 12.98
CA LEU A 124 8.29 -12.27 12.84
C LEU A 124 7.78 -11.57 14.10
N GLY A 125 8.13 -12.09 15.29
CA GLY A 125 7.79 -11.48 16.57
C GLY A 125 8.31 -10.05 16.71
N VAL A 126 9.58 -9.82 16.34
CA VAL A 126 10.19 -8.47 16.34
C VAL A 126 9.53 -7.55 15.31
N MET A 127 9.18 -8.04 14.11
CA MET A 127 8.43 -7.25 13.12
C MET A 127 7.06 -6.82 13.66
N LYS A 128 6.32 -7.72 14.31
CA LYS A 128 5.02 -7.44 14.92
C LYS A 128 5.16 -6.45 16.09
N LEU A 129 6.16 -6.64 16.96
CA LEU A 129 6.45 -5.71 18.06
C LEU A 129 6.79 -4.31 17.57
N ALA A 130 7.69 -4.19 16.60
CA ALA A 130 8.10 -2.89 16.07
C ALA A 130 6.90 -2.12 15.48
N SER A 131 6.05 -2.80 14.71
CA SER A 131 4.88 -2.20 14.07
C SER A 131 3.80 -1.80 15.09
N CYS A 132 3.55 -2.65 16.10
CA CYS A 132 2.63 -2.35 17.19
C CYS A 132 3.13 -1.17 18.03
N LEU A 133 4.42 -1.16 18.37
CA LEU A 133 5.03 -0.11 19.17
C LEU A 133 5.05 1.22 18.42
N GLU A 134 5.37 1.23 17.13
CA GLU A 134 5.32 2.42 16.28
C GLU A 134 3.92 3.06 16.29
N ARG A 135 2.87 2.25 16.12
CA ARG A 135 1.49 2.72 16.23
C ARG A 135 1.17 3.25 17.63
N ALA A 136 1.47 2.49 18.67
CA ALA A 136 1.12 2.84 20.04
C ALA A 136 1.83 4.12 20.49
N LEU A 137 3.09 4.30 20.11
CA LEU A 137 3.83 5.54 20.34
C LEU A 137 3.21 6.72 19.61
N GLY A 138 2.70 6.51 18.38
CA GLY A 138 1.97 7.58 17.68
C GLY A 138 0.65 7.97 18.37
N ASP A 139 -0.04 7.03 19.01
CA ASP A 139 -1.23 7.35 19.84
C ASP A 139 -0.82 8.17 21.08
N VAL A 140 0.29 7.80 21.73
CA VAL A 140 0.83 8.54 22.89
C VAL A 140 1.31 9.93 22.49
N PHE A 141 1.95 10.07 21.33
CA PHE A 141 2.39 11.36 20.80
C PHE A 141 1.23 12.36 20.73
N LEU A 142 0.04 11.91 20.30
CA LEU A 142 -1.16 12.75 20.18
C LEU A 142 -1.76 13.20 21.51
N LEU A 143 -1.25 12.73 22.66
CA LEU A 143 -1.59 13.33 23.96
C LEU A 143 -1.04 14.75 24.11
N VAL A 144 0.08 15.04 23.42
CA VAL A 144 0.80 16.32 23.53
C VAL A 144 0.84 17.05 22.18
N GLY A 145 1.18 16.32 21.11
CA GLY A 145 1.32 16.84 19.75
C GLY A 145 -0.01 16.92 18.99
N LYS A 146 0.05 17.49 17.78
CA LYS A 146 -1.12 17.65 16.89
C LYS A 146 -1.09 16.73 15.68
N GLU A 147 0.06 16.61 15.03
CA GLU A 147 0.25 15.77 13.85
C GLU A 147 1.39 14.79 14.11
N CYS A 148 1.07 13.49 14.09
CA CYS A 148 2.05 12.44 14.33
C CYS A 148 3.09 12.42 13.19
N PRO A 149 4.39 12.42 13.50
CA PRO A 149 5.43 12.23 12.49
C PRO A 149 5.22 10.94 11.69
N PHE A 150 5.51 11.00 10.38
CA PHE A 150 5.37 9.85 9.48
C PHE A 150 6.49 8.81 9.68
N LEU A 151 7.72 9.26 9.96
CA LEU A 151 8.87 8.38 10.14
C LEU A 151 9.05 8.01 11.62
N LEU A 152 9.20 6.72 11.92
CA LEU A 152 9.50 6.22 13.27
C LEU A 152 10.70 6.92 13.92
N ARG A 153 11.76 7.18 13.15
CA ARG A 153 12.95 7.89 13.65
C ARG A 153 12.59 9.26 14.22
N ASP A 154 11.74 10.00 13.50
CA ASP A 154 11.35 11.36 13.87
C ASP A 154 10.35 11.33 15.03
N LEU A 155 9.47 10.32 15.07
CA LEU A 155 8.61 10.03 16.21
C LEU A 155 9.43 9.77 17.49
N LEU A 156 10.45 8.90 17.42
CA LEU A 156 11.32 8.59 18.57
C LEU A 156 12.20 9.78 19.00
N ALA A 157 12.49 10.71 18.09
CA ALA A 157 13.25 11.93 18.37
C ALA A 157 12.37 13.08 18.91
N SER A 158 11.05 12.90 18.94
CA SER A 158 10.10 13.95 19.34
C SER A 158 10.23 14.36 20.80
N ALA A 159 10.04 15.66 21.07
CA ALA A 159 10.02 16.20 22.43
C ALA A 159 8.75 15.76 23.17
N GLU A 160 7.66 15.52 22.43
CA GLU A 160 6.36 15.07 22.90
C GLU A 160 6.46 13.71 23.59
N LEU A 161 7.09 12.72 22.95
CA LEU A 161 7.31 11.42 23.58
C LEU A 161 8.33 11.49 24.71
N ALA A 162 9.36 12.32 24.56
CA ALA A 162 10.33 12.55 25.64
C ALA A 162 9.69 13.20 26.87
N GLN A 163 8.65 14.01 26.72
CA GLN A 163 7.88 14.57 27.83
C GLN A 163 7.10 13.49 28.59
N VAL A 164 6.59 12.47 27.89
CA VAL A 164 5.80 11.38 28.49
C VAL A 164 6.70 10.31 29.12
N PHE A 165 7.69 9.82 28.37
CA PHE A 165 8.52 8.68 28.76
C PHE A 165 9.89 9.07 29.32
N GLY A 166 10.35 10.28 29.07
CA GLY A 166 11.70 10.75 29.40
C GLY A 166 12.69 10.54 28.25
N HIS A 167 13.61 11.50 28.07
CA HIS A 167 14.64 11.46 27.02
C HIS A 167 15.47 10.17 27.03
N ALA A 168 15.96 9.76 28.21
CA ALA A 168 16.83 8.60 28.33
C ALA A 168 16.13 7.28 27.93
N VAL A 169 14.82 7.17 28.18
CA VAL A 169 14.01 6.00 27.77
C VAL A 169 13.83 5.99 26.25
N MET A 170 13.52 7.15 25.65
CA MET A 170 13.41 7.27 24.20
C MET A 170 14.75 6.95 23.51
N ASP A 171 15.87 7.31 24.13
CA ASP A 171 17.20 6.99 23.61
C ASP A 171 17.49 5.48 23.60
N VAL A 172 16.98 4.71 24.57
CA VAL A 172 17.01 3.23 24.51
C VAL A 172 16.25 2.74 23.27
N LEU A 173 15.04 3.24 23.00
CA LEU A 173 14.27 2.83 21.81
C LEU A 173 14.97 3.20 20.50
N LYS A 174 15.64 4.37 20.45
CA LYS A 174 16.43 4.78 19.27
C LYS A 174 17.56 3.80 18.97
N VAL A 175 18.18 3.20 20.00
CA VAL A 175 19.22 2.18 19.84
C VAL A 175 18.67 0.89 19.21
N PHE A 176 17.45 0.47 19.60
CA PHE A 176 16.85 -0.78 19.13
C PHE A 176 16.20 -0.69 17.75
N ILE A 177 15.33 0.31 17.52
CA ILE A 177 14.44 0.34 16.34
C ILE A 177 14.46 1.66 15.55
N GLY A 178 15.20 2.67 16.01
CA GLY A 178 15.11 4.03 15.45
C GLY A 178 16.16 4.36 14.39
N SER A 179 17.44 4.32 14.77
CA SER A 179 18.53 4.86 13.95
C SER A 179 19.23 3.77 13.13
N PRO A 180 19.61 4.04 11.87
CA PRO A 180 20.45 3.13 11.08
C PRO A 180 21.85 2.92 11.68
N CYS A 181 22.30 3.82 12.57
CA CYS A 181 23.55 3.66 13.30
C CYS A 181 23.41 2.75 14.54
N GLY A 182 22.19 2.44 14.97
CA GLY A 182 21.87 1.46 16.01
C GLY A 182 21.56 0.08 15.45
N LEU A 183 20.87 -0.76 16.22
CA LEU A 183 20.46 -2.10 15.77
C LEU A 183 19.49 -2.04 14.58
N ASN A 184 18.65 -1.00 14.56
CA ASN A 184 17.65 -0.74 13.51
C ASN A 184 16.80 -1.97 13.15
N LEU A 185 16.42 -2.77 14.16
CA LEU A 185 15.80 -4.09 13.97
C LEU A 185 14.54 -4.01 13.09
N ARG A 186 13.75 -2.95 13.26
CA ARG A 186 12.57 -2.66 12.45
C ARG A 186 12.90 -2.70 10.96
N ASN A 187 13.85 -1.90 10.50
CA ASN A 187 14.16 -1.79 9.08
C ASN A 187 14.92 -3.00 8.55
N VAL A 188 15.87 -3.53 9.34
CA VAL A 188 16.64 -4.72 8.97
C VAL A 188 15.72 -5.91 8.66
N LEU A 189 14.65 -6.10 9.45
CA LEU A 189 13.70 -7.19 9.27
C LEU A 189 12.65 -6.91 8.19
N TRP A 190 12.00 -5.74 8.23
CA TRP A 190 10.95 -5.39 7.27
C TRP A 190 11.45 -5.35 5.82
N HIS A 191 12.73 -5.03 5.61
CA HIS A 191 13.37 -5.04 4.30
C HIS A 191 14.02 -6.39 3.95
N GLY A 192 13.90 -7.42 4.80
CA GLY A 192 14.39 -8.77 4.49
C GLY A 192 15.92 -8.87 4.39
N PHE A 193 16.67 -8.10 5.18
CA PHE A 193 18.13 -8.22 5.24
C PHE A 193 18.59 -9.31 6.22
N ALA A 194 17.90 -9.46 7.35
CA ALA A 194 18.28 -10.45 8.35
C ALA A 194 17.82 -11.85 7.97
N SER A 195 18.77 -12.78 7.95
CA SER A 195 18.49 -14.21 7.89
C SER A 195 17.76 -14.68 9.16
N PRO A 196 17.06 -15.83 9.14
CA PRO A 196 16.37 -16.35 10.32
C PRO A 196 17.29 -16.53 11.55
N GLN A 197 18.60 -16.71 11.34
CA GLN A 197 19.57 -16.91 12.42
C GLN A 197 20.24 -15.60 12.89
N ASP A 198 20.05 -14.50 12.15
CA ASP A 198 20.77 -13.25 12.38
C ASP A 198 20.21 -12.44 13.55
N ILE A 199 18.98 -12.73 14.02
CA ILE A 199 18.35 -11.97 15.11
C ILE A 199 18.37 -12.77 16.41
N PRO A 200 19.21 -12.40 17.38
CA PRO A 200 19.18 -12.99 18.71
C PRO A 200 17.80 -12.84 19.38
N PRO A 201 17.24 -13.91 19.97
CA PRO A 201 15.93 -13.86 20.67
C PRO A 201 15.92 -12.88 21.85
N LYS A 202 17.11 -12.56 22.38
CA LYS A 202 17.31 -11.60 23.46
C LYS A 202 16.76 -10.22 23.15
N TYR A 203 16.82 -9.78 21.89
CA TYR A 203 16.25 -8.49 21.48
C TYR A 203 14.72 -8.51 21.52
N CYS A 204 14.10 -9.62 21.12
CA CYS A 204 12.65 -9.79 21.20
C CYS A 204 12.17 -9.77 22.65
N SER A 205 12.83 -10.53 23.54
CA SER A 205 12.57 -10.49 24.99
C SER A 205 12.77 -9.09 25.60
N ALA A 206 13.84 -8.40 25.22
CA ALA A 206 14.07 -7.03 25.65
C ALA A 206 12.94 -6.09 25.19
N MET A 207 12.51 -6.17 23.92
CA MET A 207 11.41 -5.36 23.39
C MET A 207 10.06 -5.65 24.07
N LEU A 208 9.77 -6.90 24.45
CA LEU A 208 8.61 -7.25 25.28
C LEU A 208 8.64 -6.47 26.60
N LEU A 209 9.75 -6.60 27.35
CA LEU A 209 9.90 -5.94 28.65
C LEU A 209 9.86 -4.40 28.53
N LEU A 210 10.56 -3.83 27.54
CA LEU A 210 10.57 -2.39 27.29
C LEU A 210 9.15 -1.87 27.00
N THR A 211 8.35 -2.62 26.24
CA THR A 211 6.96 -2.22 25.92
C THR A 211 6.07 -2.23 27.18
N ALA A 212 6.23 -3.22 28.07
CA ALA A 212 5.56 -3.23 29.36
C ALA A 212 6.03 -2.06 30.24
N GLY A 213 7.33 -1.79 30.28
CA GLY A 213 7.92 -0.68 31.04
C GLY A 213 7.44 0.69 30.57
N LEU A 214 7.19 0.87 29.27
CA LEU A 214 6.58 2.08 28.72
C LEU A 214 5.13 2.21 29.21
N GLY A 215 4.36 1.12 29.22
CA GLY A 215 3.01 1.11 29.78
C GLY A 215 2.95 1.53 31.26
N GLN A 216 3.95 1.12 32.05
CA GLN A 216 4.09 1.53 33.46
C GLN A 216 4.34 3.05 33.60
N LEU A 217 5.24 3.61 32.78
CA LEU A 217 5.49 5.05 32.74
C LEU A 217 4.26 5.84 32.27
N LEU A 218 3.61 5.38 31.20
CA LEU A 218 2.43 6.03 30.64
C LEU A 218 1.28 6.06 31.63
N LYS A 219 1.02 4.96 32.34
CA LYS A 219 -0.01 4.92 33.40
C LYS A 219 0.22 6.00 34.44
N SER A 220 1.48 6.18 34.86
CA SER A 220 1.85 7.24 35.79
C SER A 220 1.59 8.61 35.19
N TYR A 221 2.02 8.86 33.96
CA TYR A 221 1.79 10.13 33.27
C TYR A 221 0.30 10.49 33.12
N LEU A 222 -0.52 9.55 32.66
CA LEU A 222 -1.97 9.72 32.50
C LEU A 222 -2.65 10.02 33.85
N HIS A 223 -2.22 9.37 34.93
CA HIS A 223 -2.75 9.63 36.27
C HIS A 223 -2.46 11.07 36.72
N HIS A 224 -1.24 11.57 36.51
CA HIS A 224 -0.84 12.93 36.92
C HIS A 224 -1.49 14.01 36.06
N THR A 225 -1.58 13.79 34.75
CA THR A 225 -2.13 14.76 33.79
C THR A 225 -3.65 14.70 33.67
N LYS A 226 -4.27 13.62 34.17
CA LYS A 226 -5.70 13.30 33.97
C LYS A 226 -6.09 13.20 32.49
N ALA A 227 -5.12 12.95 31.61
CA ALA A 227 -5.37 12.72 30.20
C ALA A 227 -5.95 11.31 29.96
N THR A 228 -6.61 11.12 28.83
CA THR A 228 -7.10 9.81 28.38
C THR A 228 -6.43 9.48 27.06
N LEU A 229 -5.83 8.30 26.97
CA LEU A 229 -5.26 7.81 25.72
C LEU A 229 -6.39 7.40 24.77
N ALA A 230 -6.36 7.93 23.55
CA ALA A 230 -7.26 7.55 22.48
C ALA A 230 -6.48 6.80 21.40
N HIS A 231 -6.98 5.64 21.00
CA HIS A 231 -6.41 4.87 19.90
C HIS A 231 -6.92 5.40 18.57
N ARG A 232 -6.00 5.61 17.62
CA ARG A 232 -6.39 5.87 16.23
C ARG A 232 -7.16 4.66 15.68
N PRO A 233 -8.13 4.86 14.77
CA PRO A 233 -8.82 3.74 14.12
C PRO A 233 -7.88 2.96 13.20
N PHE A 234 -8.15 1.68 12.99
CA PHE A 234 -7.45 0.87 12.00
C PHE A 234 -7.89 1.23 10.58
N VAL A 235 -6.96 1.11 9.65
CA VAL A 235 -7.23 1.30 8.23
C VAL A 235 -7.83 0.01 7.68
N THR A 236 -9.00 0.12 7.06
CA THR A 236 -9.57 -0.96 6.26
C THR A 236 -9.03 -0.88 4.84
N LEU A 237 -8.64 -2.02 4.27
CA LEU A 237 -8.25 -2.11 2.86
C LEU A 237 -9.48 -1.98 1.96
N THR A 238 -9.77 -0.75 1.50
CA THR A 238 -10.87 -0.47 0.56
C THR A 238 -10.49 -0.82 -0.87
N ASN A 239 -11.48 -1.08 -1.73
CA ASN A 239 -11.31 -1.35 -3.17
C ASN A 239 -10.47 -2.61 -3.49
N LEU A 240 -10.36 -3.57 -2.56
CA LEU A 240 -9.69 -4.84 -2.83
C LEU A 240 -10.32 -5.59 -4.02
N GLU A 241 -11.64 -5.48 -4.20
CA GLU A 241 -12.36 -6.05 -5.35
C GLU A 241 -11.79 -5.62 -6.71
N ASP A 242 -11.24 -4.41 -6.82
CA ASP A 242 -10.68 -3.90 -8.07
C ASP A 242 -9.31 -4.51 -8.38
N VAL A 243 -8.56 -4.93 -7.35
CA VAL A 243 -7.18 -5.44 -7.47
C VAL A 243 -7.08 -6.97 -7.38
N ILE A 244 -8.17 -7.66 -7.05
CA ILE A 244 -8.22 -9.13 -7.05
C ILE A 244 -8.25 -9.64 -8.50
N VAL A 245 -7.16 -10.28 -8.90
CA VAL A 245 -7.02 -10.84 -10.26
C VAL A 245 -6.81 -12.35 -10.22
N PHE A 246 -6.09 -12.85 -9.22
CA PHE A 246 -5.90 -14.28 -9.04
C PHE A 246 -7.10 -14.93 -8.34
N PRO A 247 -7.47 -16.16 -8.73
CA PRO A 247 -8.46 -16.94 -7.98
C PRO A 247 -7.96 -17.26 -6.57
N GLY A 248 -8.87 -17.73 -5.70
CA GLY A 248 -8.53 -18.18 -4.35
C GLY A 248 -7.43 -19.24 -4.35
N VAL A 249 -6.61 -19.23 -3.30
CA VAL A 249 -5.45 -20.13 -3.16
C VAL A 249 -5.95 -21.54 -2.84
N THR A 250 -5.71 -22.49 -3.75
CA THR A 250 -6.09 -23.90 -3.57
C THR A 250 -4.96 -24.72 -2.93
N TYR A 251 -5.26 -25.97 -2.57
CA TYR A 251 -4.26 -26.91 -2.06
C TYR A 251 -3.14 -27.15 -3.08
N GLU A 252 -3.50 -27.27 -4.36
CA GLU A 252 -2.57 -27.47 -5.47
C GLU A 252 -1.57 -26.31 -5.55
N VAL A 253 -2.06 -25.06 -5.46
CA VAL A 253 -1.23 -23.85 -5.45
C VAL A 253 -0.21 -23.87 -4.31
N LEU A 254 -0.64 -24.24 -3.10
CA LEU A 254 0.23 -24.34 -1.93
C LEU A 254 1.27 -25.46 -2.09
N SER A 255 0.86 -26.62 -2.60
CA SER A 255 1.75 -27.77 -2.84
C SER A 255 2.81 -27.45 -3.90
N THR A 256 2.40 -26.78 -4.99
CA THR A 256 3.35 -26.28 -6.00
C THR A 256 4.32 -25.29 -5.39
N LEU A 257 3.85 -24.35 -4.56
CA LEU A 257 4.70 -23.35 -3.90
C LEU A 257 5.78 -23.99 -3.01
N GLU A 258 5.40 -24.98 -2.18
CA GLU A 258 6.32 -25.76 -1.35
C GLU A 258 7.38 -26.50 -2.19
N THR A 259 6.99 -27.00 -3.36
CA THR A 259 7.92 -27.67 -4.28
C THR A 259 8.88 -26.69 -4.96
N VAL A 260 8.39 -25.52 -5.37
CA VAL A 260 9.16 -24.56 -6.16
C VAL A 260 10.11 -23.73 -5.30
N MET A 261 9.78 -23.47 -4.04
CA MET A 261 10.62 -22.65 -3.14
C MET A 261 12.02 -23.25 -2.91
N THR A 262 12.17 -24.57 -2.98
CA THR A 262 13.47 -25.24 -2.82
C THR A 262 14.32 -25.24 -4.10
N LYS A 263 13.72 -24.86 -5.24
CA LYS A 263 14.32 -25.01 -6.58
C LYS A 263 14.52 -23.69 -7.31
N SER A 264 13.81 -22.63 -6.90
CA SER A 264 13.85 -21.34 -7.59
C SER A 264 15.11 -20.55 -7.29
N ASN A 265 15.75 -20.00 -8.33
CA ASN A 265 16.90 -19.10 -8.19
C ASN A 265 16.51 -17.68 -7.75
N PHE A 266 15.23 -17.40 -7.54
CA PHE A 266 14.77 -16.16 -6.92
C PHE A 266 15.19 -16.10 -5.44
N LEU A 267 15.20 -17.25 -4.77
CA LEU A 267 15.33 -17.38 -3.33
C LEU A 267 16.77 -17.63 -2.90
N LEU A 268 17.21 -16.95 -1.86
CA LEU A 268 18.42 -17.32 -1.15
C LEU A 268 18.08 -18.50 -0.22
N LYS A 269 18.87 -19.59 -0.28
CA LYS A 269 18.61 -20.81 0.51
C LYS A 269 18.52 -20.52 2.01
N ILE A 270 19.33 -19.58 2.52
CA ILE A 270 19.29 -19.18 3.92
C ILE A 270 17.95 -18.55 4.35
N MET A 271 17.22 -17.96 3.40
CA MET A 271 15.93 -17.32 3.66
C MET A 271 14.74 -18.29 3.56
N LEU A 272 14.97 -19.55 3.14
CA LEU A 272 13.92 -20.56 2.98
C LEU A 272 13.01 -20.73 4.21
N PRO A 273 13.49 -20.68 5.46
CA PRO A 273 12.62 -20.81 6.63
C PRO A 273 11.52 -19.74 6.72
N TYR A 274 11.76 -18.53 6.18
CA TYR A 274 10.71 -17.50 6.11
C TYR A 274 9.58 -17.89 5.15
N TRP A 275 9.92 -18.55 4.03
CA TRP A 275 8.94 -19.00 3.04
C TRP A 275 8.10 -20.17 3.55
N GLU A 276 8.75 -21.15 4.19
CA GLU A 276 8.07 -22.27 4.84
C GLU A 276 7.10 -21.77 5.91
N MET A 277 7.55 -20.83 6.75
CA MET A 277 6.70 -20.23 7.76
C MET A 277 5.56 -19.41 7.13
N ALA A 278 5.79 -18.65 6.05
CA ALA A 278 4.75 -17.90 5.38
C ALA A 278 3.62 -18.81 4.87
N VAL A 279 3.97 -19.95 4.26
CA VAL A 279 3.00 -20.96 3.80
C VAL A 279 2.25 -21.58 4.99
N SER A 280 2.95 -21.91 6.07
CA SER A 280 2.35 -22.43 7.31
C SER A 280 1.34 -21.43 7.93
N LYS A 281 1.68 -20.13 7.96
CA LYS A 281 0.78 -19.08 8.45
C LYS A 281 -0.43 -18.89 7.54
N PHE A 282 -0.28 -19.02 6.21
CA PHE A 282 -1.43 -19.02 5.31
C PHE A 282 -2.37 -20.20 5.60
N LYS A 283 -1.83 -21.42 5.72
CA LYS A 283 -2.60 -22.64 6.03
C LYS A 283 -3.34 -22.57 7.37
N SER A 284 -2.77 -21.88 8.36
CA SER A 284 -3.39 -21.64 9.67
C SER A 284 -4.27 -20.39 9.73
N ARG A 285 -4.61 -19.79 8.57
CA ARG A 285 -5.45 -18.59 8.44
C ARG A 285 -4.88 -17.35 9.13
N ARG A 286 -3.56 -17.32 9.34
CA ARG A 286 -2.81 -16.17 9.86
C ARG A 286 -2.30 -15.34 8.68
N PHE A 287 -3.24 -14.70 7.99
CA PHE A 287 -3.00 -14.02 6.71
C PHE A 287 -2.07 -12.81 6.82
N ALA A 288 -2.17 -12.02 7.90
CA ALA A 288 -1.22 -10.94 8.16
C ALA A 288 0.21 -11.47 8.33
N ASP A 289 0.40 -12.47 9.19
CA ASP A 289 1.71 -13.06 9.44
C ASP A 289 2.34 -13.64 8.15
N CYS A 290 1.53 -14.33 7.33
CA CYS A 290 1.94 -14.78 5.99
C CYS A 290 2.41 -13.61 5.12
N THR A 291 1.62 -12.54 5.06
CA THR A 291 1.89 -11.37 4.22
C THR A 291 3.13 -10.61 4.69
N MET A 292 3.31 -10.42 6.00
CA MET A 292 4.49 -9.77 6.58
C MET A 292 5.77 -10.50 6.16
N LEU A 293 5.77 -11.83 6.27
CA LEU A 293 6.88 -12.66 5.83
C LEU A 293 7.09 -12.53 4.32
N LEU A 294 6.06 -12.73 3.49
CA LEU A 294 6.16 -12.65 2.04
C LEU A 294 6.67 -11.29 1.55
N LEU A 295 6.25 -10.18 2.14
CA LEU A 295 6.71 -8.84 1.76
C LEU A 295 8.21 -8.69 1.95
N SER A 296 8.73 -9.07 3.13
CA SER A 296 10.18 -9.05 3.40
C SER A 296 10.95 -9.92 2.40
N GLN A 297 10.37 -11.05 2.03
CA GLN A 297 11.01 -12.04 1.17
C GLN A 297 10.95 -11.69 -0.32
N LEU A 298 9.86 -11.08 -0.77
CA LEU A 298 9.75 -10.49 -2.10
C LEU A 298 10.79 -9.38 -2.26
N GLU A 299 10.97 -8.53 -1.25
CA GLU A 299 11.99 -7.48 -1.28
C GLU A 299 13.40 -8.08 -1.38
N ALA A 300 13.71 -9.10 -0.58
CA ALA A 300 14.99 -9.80 -0.63
C ALA A 300 15.26 -10.47 -2.00
N GLY A 301 14.26 -11.17 -2.56
CA GLY A 301 14.38 -11.82 -3.87
C GLY A 301 14.52 -10.82 -5.02
N LEU A 302 13.73 -9.74 -5.01
CA LEU A 302 13.86 -8.67 -5.99
C LEU A 302 15.19 -7.92 -5.86
N ARG A 303 15.71 -7.72 -4.65
CA ARG A 303 17.05 -7.14 -4.40
C ARG A 303 18.14 -8.00 -5.05
N ARG A 304 18.02 -9.32 -4.96
CA ARG A 304 18.95 -10.24 -5.63
C ARG A 304 18.90 -10.09 -7.15
N LEU A 305 17.70 -10.05 -7.74
CA LEU A 305 17.54 -9.82 -9.17
C LEU A 305 18.10 -8.46 -9.57
N PHE A 306 17.78 -7.42 -8.82
CA PHE A 306 18.26 -6.06 -9.02
C PHE A 306 19.79 -6.00 -9.07
N ALA A 307 20.45 -6.60 -8.07
CA ALA A 307 21.92 -6.65 -7.99
C ALA A 307 22.52 -7.40 -9.19
N ALA A 308 21.88 -8.48 -9.64
CA ALA A 308 22.34 -9.26 -10.78
C ALA A 308 22.17 -8.52 -12.12
N VAL A 309 20.99 -7.95 -12.40
CA VAL A 309 20.68 -7.30 -13.68
C VAL A 309 21.38 -5.95 -13.85
N ASN A 310 21.58 -5.22 -12.75
CA ASN A 310 22.31 -3.96 -12.74
C ASN A 310 23.82 -4.12 -12.49
N LYS A 311 24.32 -5.38 -12.36
CA LYS A 311 25.74 -5.71 -12.14
C LYS A 311 26.35 -4.99 -10.92
N CYS A 312 25.60 -4.95 -9.82
CA CYS A 312 26.00 -4.29 -8.57
C CYS A 312 25.90 -5.27 -7.39
N PRO A 313 26.78 -6.29 -7.32
CA PRO A 313 26.68 -7.37 -6.33
C PRO A 313 26.77 -6.87 -4.89
N ASP A 314 27.54 -5.81 -4.63
CA ASP A 314 27.66 -5.18 -3.31
C ASP A 314 26.31 -4.68 -2.78
N ARG A 315 25.37 -4.38 -3.68
CA ARG A 315 24.03 -3.91 -3.32
C ARG A 315 23.14 -4.97 -2.69
N LEU A 316 23.49 -6.25 -2.85
CA LEU A 316 22.84 -7.35 -2.16
C LEU A 316 23.04 -7.28 -0.64
N LEU A 317 24.17 -6.75 -0.18
CA LEU A 317 24.60 -6.69 1.23
C LEU A 317 24.49 -5.26 1.82
N THR A 318 23.54 -4.45 1.34
CA THR A 318 23.45 -3.01 1.67
C THR A 318 22.81 -2.67 3.02
N ALA A 319 22.75 -3.61 3.96
CA ALA A 319 22.48 -3.20 5.34
C ALA A 319 23.71 -2.49 5.91
N GLU A 320 23.95 -1.23 5.53
CA GLU A 320 25.04 -0.40 6.01
C GLU A 320 24.48 0.84 6.73
N ALA A 321 25.09 1.23 7.85
CA ALA A 321 24.64 2.38 8.64
C ALA A 321 24.78 3.73 7.93
N THR A 322 25.63 3.78 6.88
CA THR A 322 26.05 5.00 6.17
C THR A 322 25.50 5.13 4.76
N ILE A 323 24.79 4.10 4.26
CA ILE A 323 24.22 4.08 2.90
C ILE A 323 22.72 3.81 3.03
N LEU A 324 21.91 4.45 2.17
CA LEU A 324 20.48 4.15 2.11
C LEU A 324 20.27 2.67 1.77
N TYR A 325 19.38 2.00 2.50
CA TYR A 325 19.00 0.62 2.22
C TYR A 325 18.46 0.49 0.79
N THR A 326 18.82 -0.60 0.11
CA THR A 326 18.20 -0.94 -1.18
C THR A 326 16.80 -1.52 -0.91
N THR A 327 15.80 -0.63 -0.81
CA THR A 327 14.40 -0.95 -0.51
C THR A 327 13.55 -1.12 -1.77
N PHE A 328 12.26 -1.51 -1.64
CA PHE A 328 11.33 -1.53 -2.78
C PHE A 328 11.32 -0.22 -3.59
N ASP A 329 11.40 0.94 -2.93
CA ASP A 329 11.39 2.25 -3.59
C ASP A 329 12.54 2.38 -4.59
N GLU A 330 13.73 1.92 -4.21
CA GLU A 330 14.91 1.98 -5.07
C GLU A 330 14.97 0.83 -6.07
N ILE A 331 14.60 -0.38 -5.64
CA ILE A 331 14.55 -1.58 -6.47
C ILE A 331 13.61 -1.38 -7.67
N LEU A 332 12.48 -0.69 -7.46
CA LEU A 332 11.44 -0.46 -8.46
C LEU A 332 11.55 0.91 -9.15
N ALA A 333 12.53 1.74 -8.79
CA ALA A 333 12.74 3.04 -9.40
C ALA A 333 13.16 2.93 -10.87
N LYS A 334 12.83 3.94 -11.68
CA LYS A 334 13.22 3.98 -13.10
C LYS A 334 14.73 4.21 -13.30
N HIS A 335 15.34 4.99 -12.41
CA HIS A 335 16.75 5.32 -12.47
C HIS A 335 17.42 4.97 -11.15
N MET A 336 18.68 4.57 -11.26
CA MET A 336 19.59 4.33 -10.14
C MET A 336 20.08 5.65 -9.55
N SER A 337 20.70 5.61 -8.38
CA SER A 337 21.26 6.79 -7.71
C SER A 337 22.36 7.52 -8.49
N ASP A 338 23.06 6.82 -9.39
CA ASP A 338 24.06 7.38 -10.30
C ASP A 338 23.46 7.95 -11.61
N GLY A 339 22.13 7.95 -11.73
CA GLY A 339 21.40 8.40 -12.92
C GLY A 339 21.31 7.37 -14.05
N SER A 340 21.93 6.18 -13.90
CA SER A 340 21.79 5.10 -14.88
C SER A 340 20.37 4.50 -14.86
N ILE A 341 19.98 3.85 -15.97
CA ILE A 341 18.66 3.23 -16.08
C ILE A 341 18.66 1.92 -15.30
N ASN A 342 17.70 1.78 -14.38
CA ASN A 342 17.48 0.51 -13.68
C ASN A 342 16.95 -0.54 -14.67
N GLN A 343 17.67 -1.66 -14.79
CA GLN A 343 17.32 -2.73 -15.72
C GLN A 343 16.27 -3.68 -15.17
N LEU A 344 15.97 -3.65 -13.87
CA LEU A 344 15.01 -4.56 -13.25
C LEU A 344 13.58 -4.41 -13.78
N PRO A 345 13.01 -3.18 -13.92
CA PRO A 345 11.67 -3.04 -14.48
C PRO A 345 11.52 -3.65 -15.88
N CYS A 346 12.51 -3.42 -16.75
CA CYS A 346 12.55 -4.02 -18.08
C CYS A 346 12.68 -5.55 -18.02
N PHE A 347 13.48 -6.06 -17.08
CA PHE A 347 13.71 -7.50 -16.90
C PHE A 347 12.47 -8.23 -16.36
N LEU A 348 11.75 -7.64 -15.40
CA LEU A 348 10.50 -8.18 -14.87
C LEU A 348 9.37 -8.05 -15.89
N GLY A 349 9.37 -6.99 -16.69
CA GLY A 349 8.31 -6.69 -17.64
C GLY A 349 7.13 -5.98 -16.98
N GLU A 350 6.36 -5.30 -17.81
CA GLU A 350 5.26 -4.42 -17.42
C GLU A 350 4.22 -5.10 -16.50
N PRO A 351 3.69 -6.31 -16.78
CA PRO A 351 2.65 -6.91 -15.94
C PRO A 351 3.07 -7.13 -14.49
N ALA A 352 4.31 -7.60 -14.26
CA ALA A 352 4.84 -7.81 -12.92
C ALA A 352 5.10 -6.48 -12.19
N MET A 353 5.54 -5.45 -12.91
CA MET A 353 5.76 -4.12 -12.35
C MET A 353 4.44 -3.46 -11.95
N GLU A 354 3.41 -3.52 -12.80
CA GLU A 354 2.09 -2.97 -12.49
C GLU A 354 1.48 -3.64 -11.25
N PHE A 355 1.62 -4.96 -11.08
CA PHE A 355 1.14 -5.65 -9.88
C PHE A 355 1.86 -5.15 -8.62
N LEU A 356 3.19 -5.05 -8.67
CA LEU A 356 3.98 -4.56 -7.54
C LEU A 356 3.61 -3.11 -7.19
N TRP A 357 3.44 -2.24 -8.18
CA TRP A 357 3.04 -0.85 -7.94
C TRP A 357 1.62 -0.72 -7.38
N ASP A 358 0.67 -1.51 -7.87
CA ASP A 358 -0.70 -1.55 -7.34
C ASP A 358 -0.74 -1.92 -5.87
N PHE A 359 -0.06 -3.01 -5.48
CA PHE A 359 -0.13 -3.54 -4.12
C PHE A 359 0.75 -2.78 -3.12
N LEU A 360 1.87 -2.20 -3.57
CA LEU A 360 2.88 -1.61 -2.69
C LEU A 360 2.90 -0.07 -2.71
N ASN A 361 2.69 0.58 -3.85
CA ASN A 361 3.09 1.98 -4.03
C ASN A 361 1.95 2.97 -4.33
N TYR A 362 1.02 2.64 -5.22
CA TYR A 362 0.00 3.62 -5.64
C TYR A 362 -0.85 4.08 -4.45
N GLN A 363 -1.10 5.39 -4.38
CA GLN A 363 -1.81 5.99 -3.24
C GLN A 363 -3.24 5.46 -3.07
N GLU A 364 -3.93 5.23 -4.19
CA GLU A 364 -5.26 4.62 -4.27
C GLU A 364 -5.23 3.08 -4.17
N GLY A 365 -4.03 2.49 -4.17
CA GLY A 365 -3.83 1.08 -3.97
C GLY A 365 -3.77 0.66 -2.49
N PRO A 366 -3.75 -0.65 -2.22
CA PRO A 366 -3.74 -1.19 -0.85
C PRO A 366 -2.56 -0.73 0.02
N ARG A 367 -1.40 -0.44 -0.58
CA ARG A 367 -0.14 -0.08 0.11
C ARG A 367 0.19 -1.00 1.28
N ILE A 368 0.02 -2.31 1.06
CA ILE A 368 -0.01 -3.33 2.13
C ILE A 368 1.27 -3.29 2.98
N ARG A 369 2.42 -3.09 2.34
CA ARG A 369 3.72 -3.01 3.04
C ARG A 369 3.76 -1.88 4.04
N ASP A 370 3.39 -0.67 3.62
CA ASP A 370 3.44 0.50 4.50
C ASP A 370 2.45 0.32 5.65
N ARG A 371 1.20 -0.01 5.31
CA ARG A 371 0.12 -0.16 6.30
C ARG A 371 0.43 -1.23 7.36
N LEU A 372 0.97 -2.39 6.97
CA LEU A 372 1.36 -3.42 7.94
C LEU A 372 2.59 -3.00 8.76
N SER A 373 3.62 -2.41 8.13
CA SER A 373 4.87 -2.04 8.81
C SER A 373 4.74 -0.87 9.79
N HIS A 374 3.70 -0.04 9.64
CA HIS A 374 3.32 1.01 10.58
C HIS A 374 2.24 0.56 11.58
N GLY A 375 1.83 -0.72 11.54
CA GLY A 375 0.80 -1.28 12.40
C GLY A 375 -0.61 -0.75 12.15
N GLU A 376 -0.87 -0.14 10.99
CA GLU A 376 -2.13 0.55 10.69
C GLU A 376 -3.30 -0.38 10.38
N ILE A 377 -3.05 -1.66 10.13
CA ILE A 377 -4.07 -2.68 9.88
C ILE A 377 -4.14 -3.64 11.07
N ASN A 378 -5.35 -4.08 11.39
CA ASN A 378 -5.56 -5.17 12.34
C ASN A 378 -5.04 -6.49 11.76
N ILE A 379 -4.04 -7.09 12.42
CA ILE A 379 -3.41 -8.34 11.97
C ILE A 379 -4.34 -9.56 12.05
N HIS A 380 -5.43 -9.50 12.82
CA HIS A 380 -6.42 -10.57 12.94
C HIS A 380 -7.55 -10.46 11.92
N GLU A 381 -7.81 -9.25 11.42
CA GLU A 381 -8.85 -8.96 10.41
C GLU A 381 -8.23 -8.75 9.02
N PHE A 382 -6.97 -9.14 8.84
CA PHE A 382 -6.30 -9.00 7.56
C PHE A 382 -6.94 -9.93 6.52
N PRO A 383 -7.38 -9.41 5.36
CA PRO A 383 -8.19 -10.16 4.41
C PRO A 383 -7.39 -11.29 3.74
N GLU A 384 -8.04 -12.46 3.64
CA GLU A 384 -7.52 -13.66 2.98
C GLU A 384 -7.16 -13.39 1.52
N GLU A 385 -8.00 -12.60 0.84
CA GLU A 385 -7.85 -12.26 -0.56
C GLU A 385 -6.55 -11.51 -0.80
N ALA A 386 -6.21 -10.52 0.04
CA ALA A 386 -5.00 -9.73 -0.10
C ALA A 386 -3.73 -10.59 0.10
N ALA A 387 -3.73 -11.46 1.11
CA ALA A 387 -2.65 -12.42 1.31
C ALA A 387 -2.54 -13.41 0.14
N GLY A 388 -3.68 -13.89 -0.36
CA GLY A 388 -3.75 -14.80 -1.50
C GLY A 388 -3.18 -14.20 -2.77
N GLN A 389 -3.49 -12.95 -3.09
CA GLN A 389 -2.91 -12.27 -4.27
C GLN A 389 -1.38 -12.22 -4.20
N LEU A 390 -0.81 -11.83 -3.05
CA LEU A 390 0.64 -11.77 -2.87
C LEU A 390 1.30 -13.15 -2.90
N LEU A 391 0.69 -14.16 -2.27
CA LEU A 391 1.19 -15.53 -2.27
C LEU A 391 1.19 -16.13 -3.68
N THR A 392 0.10 -15.95 -4.43
CA THR A 392 0.01 -16.39 -5.82
C THR A 392 0.98 -15.67 -6.74
N PHE A 393 1.11 -14.35 -6.61
CA PHE A 393 2.10 -13.59 -7.38
C PHE A 393 3.53 -14.06 -7.07
N SER A 394 3.82 -14.33 -5.79
CA SER A 394 5.10 -14.89 -5.37
C SER A 394 5.37 -16.24 -6.04
N LEU A 395 4.39 -17.15 -6.07
CA LEU A 395 4.51 -18.43 -6.79
C LEU A 395 4.85 -18.23 -8.27
N VAL A 396 4.16 -17.31 -8.96
CA VAL A 396 4.43 -17.05 -10.38
C VAL A 396 5.84 -16.52 -10.60
N LEU A 397 6.32 -15.62 -9.73
CA LEU A 397 7.71 -15.17 -9.77
C LEU A 397 8.67 -16.33 -9.56
N LEU A 398 8.45 -17.17 -8.55
CA LEU A 398 9.32 -18.33 -8.29
C LEU A 398 9.39 -19.27 -9.50
N LEU A 399 8.24 -19.59 -10.12
CA LEU A 399 8.14 -20.42 -11.33
C LEU A 399 8.87 -19.85 -12.54
N ARG A 400 9.02 -18.52 -12.61
CA ARG A 400 9.78 -17.85 -13.68
C ARG A 400 11.28 -18.05 -13.52
N PHE A 401 11.75 -18.22 -12.28
CA PHE A 401 13.18 -18.35 -11.94
C PHE A 401 13.61 -19.78 -11.57
N THR A 402 12.77 -20.78 -11.85
CA THR A 402 13.13 -22.20 -11.69
C THR A 402 13.59 -22.78 -13.03
N GLU A 403 14.57 -23.68 -13.01
CA GLU A 403 15.15 -24.29 -14.21
C GLU A 403 14.12 -25.04 -15.06
N LYS A 404 14.20 -24.87 -16.39
CA LYS A 404 13.19 -25.38 -17.34
C LYS A 404 12.92 -26.89 -17.24
N GLY A 405 13.92 -27.70 -16.86
CA GLY A 405 13.79 -29.15 -16.77
C GLY A 405 12.94 -29.65 -15.61
N THR A 406 12.89 -28.92 -14.49
CA THR A 406 12.14 -29.34 -13.28
C THR A 406 10.70 -28.79 -13.24
N VAL A 407 10.38 -27.92 -14.19
CA VAL A 407 9.18 -27.08 -14.17
C VAL A 407 8.14 -27.53 -15.19
N SER A 408 8.52 -28.38 -16.16
CA SER A 408 7.62 -28.80 -17.24
C SER A 408 6.36 -29.49 -16.71
N GLU A 409 6.50 -30.44 -15.77
CA GLU A 409 5.36 -31.18 -15.20
C GLU A 409 4.47 -30.26 -14.33
N LEU A 410 5.05 -29.37 -13.52
CA LEU A 410 4.31 -28.46 -12.64
C LEU A 410 3.60 -27.34 -13.40
N LYS A 411 4.15 -26.88 -14.54
CA LYS A 411 3.51 -25.89 -15.42
C LYS A 411 2.45 -26.50 -16.33
N GLU A 412 2.30 -27.82 -16.37
CA GLU A 412 1.24 -28.47 -17.14
C GLU A 412 -0.09 -28.51 -16.38
N GLU A 413 -0.09 -28.29 -15.07
CA GLU A 413 -1.30 -28.17 -14.27
C GLU A 413 -2.14 -26.95 -14.70
N ALA A 414 -3.40 -27.19 -15.06
CA ALA A 414 -4.30 -26.16 -15.58
C ALA A 414 -4.48 -24.97 -14.63
N ALA A 415 -4.47 -25.23 -13.31
CA ALA A 415 -4.52 -24.18 -12.29
C ALA A 415 -3.29 -23.27 -12.38
N ILE A 416 -2.08 -23.83 -12.43
CA ILE A 416 -0.83 -23.08 -12.52
C ILE A 416 -0.73 -22.32 -13.85
N GLN A 417 -1.15 -22.92 -14.97
CA GLN A 417 -1.20 -22.23 -16.27
C GLN A 417 -2.15 -21.03 -16.26
N LEU A 418 -3.28 -21.12 -15.56
CA LEU A 418 -4.17 -19.99 -15.39
C LEU A 418 -3.48 -18.86 -14.61
N LEU A 419 -2.80 -19.17 -13.51
CA LEU A 419 -2.09 -18.18 -12.70
C LEU A 419 -0.99 -17.46 -13.49
N VAL A 420 -0.18 -18.20 -14.24
CA VAL A 420 0.88 -17.63 -15.09
C VAL A 420 0.26 -16.71 -16.15
N ARG A 421 -0.80 -17.15 -16.85
CA ARG A 421 -1.49 -16.31 -17.85
C ARG A 421 -2.08 -15.04 -17.25
N LEU A 422 -2.68 -15.12 -16.06
CA LEU A 422 -3.23 -13.96 -15.36
C LEU A 422 -2.14 -12.96 -14.97
N ALA A 423 -1.00 -13.45 -14.50
CA ALA A 423 0.14 -12.61 -14.14
C ALA A 423 0.77 -11.94 -15.37
N GLU A 424 0.94 -12.67 -16.49
CA GLU A 424 1.46 -12.13 -17.75
C GLU A 424 0.48 -11.16 -18.42
N GLY A 425 -0.81 -11.34 -18.19
CA GLY A 425 -1.88 -10.46 -18.66
C GLY A 425 -2.21 -9.31 -17.71
N TYR A 426 -1.52 -9.18 -16.57
CA TYR A 426 -1.85 -8.17 -15.57
C TYR A 426 -1.75 -6.76 -16.15
N ARG A 427 -2.70 -5.91 -15.74
CA ARG A 427 -2.77 -4.48 -16.04
C ARG A 427 -3.19 -3.77 -14.77
N SER A 428 -2.58 -2.62 -14.53
CA SER A 428 -2.86 -1.86 -13.31
C SER A 428 -4.33 -1.48 -13.21
N ARG A 429 -4.82 -1.59 -11.98
CA ARG A 429 -6.15 -1.29 -11.48
C ARG A 429 -6.12 -0.06 -10.56
N CYS A 430 -4.93 0.32 -10.06
CA CYS A 430 -4.75 1.50 -9.22
C CYS A 430 -4.16 2.70 -9.98
N HIS A 431 -3.64 2.50 -11.20
CA HIS A 431 -3.07 3.59 -11.99
C HIS A 431 -4.16 4.63 -12.33
N PRO A 432 -3.83 5.94 -12.29
CA PRO A 432 -4.81 7.00 -12.56
C PRO A 432 -5.55 6.85 -13.88
N ALA A 433 -4.91 6.33 -14.93
CA ALA A 433 -5.56 6.09 -16.22
C ALA A 433 -6.67 5.03 -16.12
N PHE A 434 -6.47 3.96 -15.33
CA PHE A 434 -7.49 2.95 -15.08
C PHE A 434 -8.65 3.54 -14.27
N GLN A 435 -8.35 4.35 -13.25
CA GLN A 435 -9.37 5.03 -12.45
C GLN A 435 -10.22 5.99 -13.29
N LEU A 436 -9.59 6.74 -14.21
CA LEU A 436 -10.28 7.55 -15.19
C LEU A 436 -11.16 6.70 -16.13
N GLN A 437 -10.66 5.56 -16.61
CA GLN A 437 -11.44 4.63 -17.42
C GLN A 437 -12.69 4.13 -16.68
N LYS A 438 -12.53 3.71 -15.41
CA LYS A 438 -13.64 3.26 -14.55
C LYS A 438 -14.68 4.36 -14.35
N GLN A 439 -14.24 5.59 -14.08
CA GLN A 439 -15.13 6.75 -13.96
C GLN A 439 -15.89 7.04 -15.26
N VAL A 440 -15.22 6.97 -16.41
CA VAL A 440 -15.85 7.18 -17.72
C VAL A 440 -16.88 6.09 -18.01
N LEU A 441 -16.56 4.82 -17.77
CA LEU A 441 -17.51 3.71 -17.94
C LEU A 441 -18.71 3.82 -16.99
N SER A 442 -18.49 4.27 -15.75
CA SER A 442 -19.57 4.54 -14.80
C SER A 442 -20.47 5.69 -15.26
N CYS A 443 -19.89 6.76 -15.82
CA CYS A 443 -20.66 7.86 -16.43
C CYS A 443 -21.47 7.37 -17.64
N GLU A 444 -20.88 6.54 -18.50
CA GLU A 444 -21.54 5.95 -19.66
C GLU A 444 -22.73 5.06 -19.25
N GLY A 445 -22.54 4.19 -18.26
CA GLY A 445 -23.62 3.40 -17.68
C GLY A 445 -24.73 4.26 -17.07
N SER A 446 -24.37 5.35 -16.39
CA SER A 446 -25.33 6.30 -15.82
C SER A 446 -26.13 7.03 -16.90
N LEU A 447 -25.50 7.38 -18.03
CA LEU A 447 -26.15 8.01 -19.18
C LEU A 447 -27.13 7.05 -19.88
N ARG A 448 -26.81 5.76 -19.95
CA ARG A 448 -27.73 4.73 -20.48
C ARG A 448 -29.01 4.58 -19.65
N LEU A 449 -28.93 4.87 -18.35
CA LEU A 449 -30.07 4.82 -17.42
C LEU A 449 -30.92 6.09 -17.47
N TRP A 450 -30.50 7.12 -18.21
CA TRP A 450 -31.27 8.34 -18.33
C TRP A 450 -32.53 8.07 -19.16
N PRO A 451 -33.74 8.37 -18.65
CA PRO A 451 -34.95 8.17 -19.43
C PRO A 451 -34.87 9.00 -20.70
N VAL A 452 -35.00 8.32 -21.84
CA VAL A 452 -35.16 8.97 -23.14
C VAL A 452 -36.31 9.97 -23.00
N PRO A 453 -36.11 11.26 -23.30
CA PRO A 453 -37.21 12.22 -23.26
C PRO A 453 -38.31 11.70 -24.20
N PRO A 454 -39.60 11.78 -23.80
CA PRO A 454 -40.68 11.32 -24.66
C PRO A 454 -40.52 11.97 -26.03
N SER A 455 -40.51 11.14 -27.08
CA SER A 455 -40.54 11.65 -28.45
C SER A 455 -41.71 12.62 -28.54
N PRO A 456 -41.56 13.81 -29.14
CA PRO A 456 -42.71 14.65 -29.42
C PRO A 456 -43.68 13.80 -30.24
N GLU A 457 -44.84 13.52 -29.65
CA GLU A 457 -45.95 12.87 -30.35
C GLU A 457 -46.14 13.57 -31.68
N GLU A 458 -46.28 12.79 -32.75
CA GLU A 458 -46.58 13.28 -34.08
C GLU A 458 -47.74 14.27 -33.99
N CYS A 459 -47.42 15.56 -34.07
CA CYS A 459 -48.42 16.60 -34.29
C CYS A 459 -48.87 16.49 -35.74
N CYS A 460 -49.67 15.46 -36.00
CA CYS A 460 -50.45 15.39 -37.21
C CYS A 460 -51.50 16.50 -37.13
N GLN A 461 -51.35 17.44 -38.06
CA GLN A 461 -52.35 18.38 -38.55
C GLN A 461 -52.60 19.61 -37.69
N GLU A 462 -51.93 20.71 -38.06
CA GLU A 462 -52.68 21.86 -38.58
C GLU A 462 -51.84 22.57 -39.66
N THR A 463 -52.47 22.74 -40.82
CA THR A 463 -51.90 23.31 -42.03
C THR A 463 -51.92 24.84 -41.92
N GLY A 464 -50.75 25.46 -42.04
CA GLY A 464 -50.65 26.91 -42.02
C GLY A 464 -49.24 27.42 -42.25
N SER A 465 -48.75 27.27 -43.48
CA SER A 465 -47.73 28.12 -44.13
C SER A 465 -46.62 28.70 -43.24
N LEU A 466 -45.43 28.10 -43.27
CA LEU A 466 -44.18 28.86 -43.35
C LEU A 466 -43.03 27.92 -43.76
N GLU A 467 -42.39 28.25 -44.88
CA GLU A 467 -41.10 27.69 -45.29
C GLU A 467 -40.11 27.74 -44.12
N GLY A 468 -39.62 26.58 -43.70
CA GLY A 468 -38.60 26.52 -42.67
C GLY A 468 -38.52 25.15 -42.03
N ASN A 469 -37.55 24.35 -42.49
CA ASN A 469 -36.65 23.55 -41.65
C ASN A 469 -35.91 22.48 -42.47
N SER A 470 -35.39 22.87 -43.63
CA SER A 470 -34.35 22.09 -44.33
C SER A 470 -33.15 21.78 -43.41
N GLU A 471 -32.88 22.64 -42.42
CA GLU A 471 -31.82 22.47 -41.43
C GLU A 471 -32.17 21.44 -40.33
N ALA A 472 -33.44 21.35 -39.90
CA ALA A 472 -33.83 20.35 -38.89
C ALA A 472 -33.83 18.92 -39.47
N CYS A 473 -34.23 18.77 -40.75
CA CYS A 473 -34.08 17.50 -41.46
C CYS A 473 -32.61 17.12 -41.69
N ALA A 474 -31.74 18.10 -41.97
CA ALA A 474 -30.29 17.88 -42.10
C ALA A 474 -29.63 17.52 -40.75
N CYS A 475 -30.04 18.17 -39.65
CA CYS A 475 -29.58 17.85 -38.31
C CYS A 475 -30.02 16.47 -37.85
N ASN A 476 -31.28 16.07 -38.09
CA ASN A 476 -31.75 14.71 -37.77
C ASN A 476 -31.01 13.66 -38.61
N SER A 477 -30.73 13.94 -39.89
CA SER A 477 -29.90 13.07 -40.74
C SER A 477 -28.46 12.95 -40.24
N LEU A 478 -27.88 14.04 -39.74
CA LEU A 478 -26.52 14.05 -39.18
C LEU A 478 -26.46 13.32 -37.83
N ILE A 479 -27.46 13.51 -36.95
CA ILE A 479 -27.59 12.81 -35.67
C ILE A 479 -27.78 11.31 -35.90
N SER A 480 -28.61 10.89 -36.85
CA SER A 480 -28.75 9.48 -37.22
C SER A 480 -27.47 8.90 -37.83
N LYS A 481 -26.73 9.66 -38.64
CA LYS A 481 -25.42 9.23 -39.16
C LYS A 481 -24.37 9.08 -38.07
N ILE A 482 -24.32 10.00 -37.10
CA ILE A 482 -23.41 9.95 -35.95
C ILE A 482 -23.78 8.77 -35.04
N LEU A 483 -25.07 8.52 -34.79
CA LEU A 483 -25.54 7.36 -34.03
C LEU A 483 -25.24 6.03 -34.75
N CYS A 484 -25.42 5.96 -36.07
CA CYS A 484 -25.07 4.76 -36.86
C CYS A 484 -23.56 4.47 -36.85
N GLU A 485 -22.71 5.51 -36.93
CA GLU A 485 -21.26 5.37 -36.79
C GLU A 485 -20.86 4.98 -35.36
N LEU A 486 -21.47 5.57 -34.34
CA LEU A 486 -21.26 5.18 -32.94
C LEU A 486 -21.63 3.71 -32.68
N CYS A 487 -22.66 3.18 -33.34
CA CYS A 487 -23.04 1.77 -33.27
C CYS A 487 -22.01 0.83 -33.93
N HIS A 488 -21.18 1.31 -34.87
CA HIS A 488 -20.11 0.50 -35.48
C HIS A 488 -18.85 0.40 -34.60
N TYR A 489 -18.68 1.29 -33.62
CA TYR A 489 -17.52 1.32 -32.70
C TYR A 489 -17.84 0.86 -31.26
N LEU A 490 -19.10 0.53 -30.97
CA LEU A 490 -19.46 -0.22 -29.76
C LEU A 490 -18.99 -1.67 -29.93
N PRO A 491 -18.30 -2.29 -28.94
CA PRO A 491 -17.85 -3.67 -29.09
C PRO A 491 -19.06 -4.60 -29.07
N GLY A 492 -19.52 -4.97 -30.26
CA GLY A 492 -20.30 -6.18 -30.46
C GLY A 492 -19.43 -7.39 -30.11
N SER A 493 -20.02 -8.32 -29.38
CA SER A 493 -19.50 -9.65 -29.04
C SER A 493 -18.39 -10.18 -29.97
N ALA A 494 -17.25 -10.53 -29.37
CA ALA A 494 -16.22 -11.46 -29.84
C ALA A 494 -16.26 -11.89 -31.33
N CYS A 495 -15.31 -11.40 -32.13
CA CYS A 495 -14.50 -12.24 -33.03
C CYS A 495 -13.34 -11.46 -33.66
N ALA A 496 -12.20 -12.15 -33.74
CA ALA A 496 -10.95 -11.91 -34.46
C ALA A 496 -10.82 -10.66 -35.37
N ILE A 497 -9.64 -9.99 -35.30
CA ILE A 497 -8.71 -9.85 -36.44
C ILE A 497 -7.36 -9.30 -35.96
N ASN A 498 -6.32 -9.93 -36.48
CA ASN A 498 -4.90 -9.66 -36.35
C ASN A 498 -4.47 -8.29 -36.92
N GLY A 499 -3.37 -7.76 -36.39
CA GLY A 499 -2.41 -6.97 -37.14
C GLY A 499 -2.53 -5.45 -36.98
N LEU A 500 -1.79 -4.89 -36.03
CA LEU A 500 -1.13 -3.59 -36.18
C LEU A 500 0.02 -3.48 -35.16
N ASP A 501 1.22 -3.84 -35.61
CA ASP A 501 2.46 -3.60 -34.88
C ASP A 501 2.83 -2.10 -34.92
N GLY A 502 3.15 -1.53 -33.75
CA GLY A 502 4.04 -0.37 -33.63
C GLY A 502 3.41 1.04 -33.54
N LEU A 503 2.71 1.36 -32.44
CA LEU A 503 2.72 2.68 -31.74
C LEU A 503 1.88 2.57 -30.42
N PRO A 504 2.10 3.38 -29.37
CA PRO A 504 1.56 3.15 -28.03
C PRO A 504 0.05 3.44 -28.01
N SER A 505 -0.75 2.37 -27.99
CA SER A 505 -2.18 2.38 -28.28
C SER A 505 -3.10 2.68 -27.08
N GLU A 506 -2.55 2.98 -25.90
CA GLU A 506 -3.36 3.21 -24.69
C GLU A 506 -3.77 4.67 -24.49
N ASN A 507 -2.96 5.64 -24.93
CA ASN A 507 -3.28 7.08 -24.81
C ASN A 507 -4.41 7.56 -25.75
N VAL A 508 -4.67 6.83 -26.83
CA VAL A 508 -5.70 7.19 -27.84
C VAL A 508 -7.07 6.57 -27.48
N ARG A 509 -7.09 5.48 -26.71
CA ARG A 509 -8.33 4.78 -26.34
C ARG A 509 -9.15 5.48 -25.25
N LEU A 510 -8.54 6.35 -24.44
CA LEU A 510 -9.23 7.22 -23.47
C LEU A 510 -9.75 8.51 -24.09
N LEU A 511 -9.11 8.98 -25.18
CA LEU A 511 -9.55 10.17 -25.91
C LEU A 511 -10.89 9.93 -26.61
N CYS A 512 -11.12 8.73 -27.15
CA CYS A 512 -12.36 8.38 -27.85
C CYS A 512 -13.61 8.49 -26.97
N PRO A 513 -13.71 7.86 -25.79
CA PRO A 513 -14.88 8.01 -24.92
C PRO A 513 -15.10 9.45 -24.43
N MET A 514 -14.02 10.20 -24.13
CA MET A 514 -14.12 11.60 -23.72
C MET A 514 -14.60 12.50 -24.87
N LEU A 515 -14.07 12.30 -26.08
CA LEU A 515 -14.53 12.98 -27.29
C LEU A 515 -15.97 12.58 -27.63
N SER A 516 -16.35 11.32 -27.44
CA SER A 516 -17.73 10.83 -27.63
C SER A 516 -18.70 11.43 -26.63
N LEU A 517 -18.29 11.60 -25.37
CA LEU A 517 -19.09 12.29 -24.36
C LEU A 517 -19.23 13.79 -24.68
N ILE A 518 -18.14 14.44 -25.10
CA ILE A 518 -18.16 15.84 -25.53
C ILE A 518 -19.01 16.02 -26.80
N LEU A 519 -18.92 15.11 -27.77
CA LEU A 519 -19.72 15.08 -29.00
C LEU A 519 -21.20 14.80 -28.70
N LEU A 520 -21.50 13.92 -27.75
CA LEU A 520 -22.87 13.66 -27.29
C LEU A 520 -23.46 14.89 -26.60
N LEU A 521 -22.67 15.56 -25.75
CA LEU A 521 -23.06 16.83 -25.12
C LEU A 521 -23.26 17.92 -26.19
N LEU A 522 -22.36 18.06 -27.16
CA LEU A 522 -22.49 19.01 -28.28
C LEU A 522 -23.72 18.71 -29.15
N ALA A 523 -24.04 17.43 -29.40
CA ALA A 523 -25.21 17.00 -30.16
C ALA A 523 -26.52 17.26 -29.39
N LEU A 524 -26.56 16.98 -28.07
CA LEU A 524 -27.68 17.34 -27.19
C LEU A 524 -27.88 18.86 -27.14
N GLU A 525 -26.79 19.63 -27.14
CA GLU A 525 -26.87 21.08 -27.15
C GLU A 525 -27.36 21.62 -28.50
N LEU A 526 -26.86 21.12 -29.65
CA LEU A 526 -27.36 21.45 -30.99
C LEU A 526 -28.85 21.11 -31.18
N ALA A 527 -29.31 19.98 -30.63
CA ALA A 527 -30.73 19.62 -30.60
C ALA A 527 -31.56 20.59 -29.73
N SER A 528 -30.96 21.20 -28.71
CA SER A 528 -31.62 22.15 -27.80
C SER A 528 -31.46 23.63 -28.19
N VAL A 529 -30.59 23.97 -29.16
CA VAL A 529 -30.38 25.34 -29.69
C VAL A 529 -31.68 25.96 -30.23
N HIS A 530 -32.56 25.15 -30.79
CA HIS A 530 -33.85 25.59 -31.34
C HIS A 530 -34.81 26.05 -30.23
N ALA A 531 -34.66 25.53 -28.99
CA ALA A 531 -35.43 25.94 -27.82
C ALA A 531 -34.90 27.23 -27.16
N VAL A 532 -33.68 27.67 -27.50
CA VAL A 532 -33.05 28.89 -26.94
C VAL A 532 -33.48 30.16 -27.67
N ARG A 533 -33.92 30.06 -28.95
CA ARG A 533 -34.48 31.19 -29.69
C ARG A 533 -35.79 31.75 -29.10
N GLY A 534 -36.53 30.95 -28.33
CA GLY A 534 -37.78 31.36 -27.66
C GLY A 534 -37.63 31.81 -26.20
N LYS A 535 -36.41 31.89 -25.65
CA LYS A 535 -36.15 32.16 -24.23
C LYS A 535 -35.67 33.59 -23.99
N GLY A 536 -36.01 34.16 -22.83
CA GLY A 536 -35.63 35.52 -22.43
C GLY A 536 -34.11 35.74 -22.32
N ALA A 537 -33.67 37.00 -22.44
CA ALA A 537 -32.25 37.39 -22.52
C ALA A 537 -31.37 36.90 -21.34
N GLU A 538 -31.94 36.74 -20.15
CA GLU A 538 -31.23 36.27 -18.96
C GLU A 538 -30.89 34.77 -19.03
N GLU A 539 -31.76 33.94 -19.58
CA GLU A 539 -31.52 32.50 -19.77
C GLU A 539 -30.47 32.24 -20.85
N GLN A 540 -30.48 33.05 -21.92
CA GLN A 540 -29.45 33.02 -22.97
C GLN A 540 -28.07 33.36 -22.40
N GLN A 541 -27.99 34.33 -21.48
CA GLN A 541 -26.73 34.72 -20.85
C GLN A 541 -26.20 33.68 -19.86
N GLN A 542 -27.08 33.01 -19.10
CA GLN A 542 -26.70 31.89 -18.23
C GLN A 542 -26.20 30.69 -19.04
N TYR A 543 -26.85 30.40 -20.16
CA TYR A 543 -26.45 29.35 -21.08
C TYR A 543 -25.09 29.62 -21.73
N LEU A 544 -24.85 30.87 -22.16
CA LEU A 544 -23.55 31.27 -22.72
C LEU A 544 -22.42 31.22 -21.68
N ARG A 545 -22.71 31.48 -20.39
CA ARG A 545 -21.75 31.26 -19.29
C ARG A 545 -21.43 29.78 -19.08
N PHE A 546 -22.42 28.90 -19.24
CA PHE A 546 -22.22 27.47 -19.16
C PHE A 546 -21.34 26.93 -20.31
N LEU A 547 -21.59 27.35 -21.56
CA LEU A 547 -20.74 26.96 -22.70
C LEU A 547 -19.30 27.41 -22.54
N LYS A 548 -19.07 28.63 -22.04
CA LYS A 548 -17.73 29.12 -21.70
C LYS A 548 -17.04 28.28 -20.63
N LEU A 549 -17.80 27.77 -19.67
CA LEU A 549 -17.27 26.88 -18.62
C LEU A 549 -16.81 25.53 -19.19
N VAL A 550 -17.56 24.95 -20.12
CA VAL A 550 -17.18 23.70 -20.79
C VAL A 550 -15.92 23.89 -21.64
N LEU A 551 -15.85 24.98 -22.41
CA LEU A 551 -14.67 25.30 -23.21
C LEU A 551 -13.42 25.50 -22.35
N GLN A 552 -13.53 26.30 -21.27
CA GLN A 552 -12.44 26.55 -20.34
C GLN A 552 -11.95 25.27 -19.64
N TYR A 553 -12.87 24.34 -19.35
CA TYR A 553 -12.52 23.03 -18.82
C TYR A 553 -11.67 22.24 -19.81
N THR A 554 -12.08 22.17 -21.08
CA THR A 554 -11.34 21.44 -22.12
C THR A 554 -9.92 22.00 -22.29
N GLU A 555 -9.76 23.31 -22.32
CA GLU A 555 -8.45 23.97 -22.41
C GLU A 555 -7.55 23.67 -21.20
N ASN A 556 -8.11 23.76 -19.98
CA ASN A 556 -7.38 23.49 -18.75
C ASN A 556 -7.00 22.01 -18.62
N LEU A 557 -7.86 21.10 -19.08
CA LEU A 557 -7.59 19.68 -19.08
C LEU A 557 -6.41 19.35 -20.00
N VAL A 558 -6.39 19.89 -21.24
CA VAL A 558 -5.26 19.72 -22.17
C VAL A 558 -3.97 20.29 -21.57
N ALA A 559 -4.05 21.45 -20.92
CA ALA A 559 -2.88 22.06 -20.29
C ALA A 559 -2.35 21.22 -19.10
N TYR A 560 -3.21 20.74 -18.21
CA TYR A 560 -2.81 20.02 -16.99
C TYR A 560 -2.34 18.60 -17.27
N THR A 561 -2.91 17.97 -18.30
CA THR A 561 -2.55 16.63 -18.76
C THR A 561 -1.36 16.62 -19.74
N SER A 562 -0.84 17.80 -20.10
CA SER A 562 0.35 17.91 -20.93
C SER A 562 1.59 17.33 -20.24
N ARG A 563 2.48 16.73 -21.05
CA ARG A 563 3.71 16.10 -20.59
C ARG A 563 4.64 17.03 -19.81
N GLU A 564 4.53 18.33 -20.04
CA GLU A 564 5.31 19.37 -19.38
C GLU A 564 4.77 19.76 -18.01
N LYS A 565 3.45 19.71 -17.79
CA LYS A 565 2.82 20.12 -16.52
C LYS A 565 2.53 18.96 -15.59
N ASN A 566 2.10 17.81 -16.11
CA ASN A 566 1.88 16.57 -15.35
C ASN A 566 1.01 16.73 -14.07
N LYS A 567 -0.02 17.58 -14.12
CA LYS A 567 -0.89 17.96 -12.99
C LYS A 567 -2.19 17.15 -12.96
N TRP A 568 -2.06 15.84 -12.78
CA TRP A 568 -3.19 14.90 -12.94
C TRP A 568 -4.15 14.89 -11.76
N SER A 569 -3.70 15.13 -10.53
CA SER A 569 -4.58 15.24 -9.36
C SER A 569 -5.46 16.49 -9.45
N GLU A 570 -4.91 17.59 -9.94
CA GLU A 570 -5.65 18.81 -10.23
C GLU A 570 -6.61 18.62 -11.41
N ALA A 571 -6.23 17.83 -12.43
CA ALA A 571 -7.11 17.47 -13.53
C ALA A 571 -8.32 16.64 -13.05
N THR A 572 -8.11 15.66 -12.16
CA THR A 572 -9.21 14.85 -11.57
C THR A 572 -10.16 15.73 -10.75
N THR A 573 -9.62 16.62 -9.91
CA THR A 573 -10.41 17.57 -9.11
C THR A 573 -11.21 18.53 -10.00
N LEU A 574 -10.58 19.00 -11.09
CA LEU A 574 -11.21 19.85 -12.08
C LEU A 574 -12.38 19.14 -12.78
N THR A 575 -12.18 17.88 -13.20
CA THR A 575 -13.21 17.04 -13.82
C THR A 575 -14.40 16.84 -12.89
N HIS A 576 -14.17 16.48 -11.63
CA HIS A 576 -15.23 16.31 -10.63
C HIS A 576 -16.03 17.60 -10.41
N THR A 577 -15.34 18.74 -10.31
CA THR A 577 -15.97 20.06 -10.15
C THR A 577 -16.85 20.44 -11.33
N VAL A 578 -16.41 20.14 -12.56
CA VAL A 578 -17.16 20.44 -13.78
C VAL A 578 -18.38 19.53 -13.91
N LEU A 579 -18.25 18.23 -13.61
CA LEU A 579 -19.37 17.30 -13.58
C LEU A 579 -20.47 17.74 -12.60
N LEU A 580 -20.11 18.17 -11.39
CA LEU A 580 -21.04 18.74 -10.42
C LEU A 580 -21.74 19.99 -10.96
N ARG A 581 -21.02 20.89 -11.63
CA ARG A 581 -21.62 22.11 -12.22
C ARG A 581 -22.55 21.79 -13.39
N ILE A 582 -22.22 20.78 -14.20
CA ILE A 582 -23.08 20.27 -15.27
C ILE A 582 -24.35 19.67 -14.68
N TRP A 583 -24.23 18.86 -13.62
CA TRP A 583 -25.36 18.31 -12.87
C TRP A 583 -26.27 19.42 -12.30
N THR A 584 -25.70 20.43 -11.66
CA THR A 584 -26.48 21.52 -11.07
C THR A 584 -27.20 22.35 -12.15
N PHE A 585 -26.59 22.49 -13.32
CA PHE A 585 -27.18 23.19 -14.46
C PHE A 585 -28.34 22.39 -15.08
N SER A 586 -28.20 21.07 -15.20
CA SER A 586 -29.25 20.20 -15.74
C SER A 586 -30.46 20.07 -14.79
N GLU A 587 -30.24 19.97 -13.48
CA GLU A 587 -31.33 19.98 -12.47
C GLU A 587 -32.13 21.29 -12.50
N LYS A 588 -31.46 22.45 -12.57
CA LYS A 588 -32.14 23.75 -12.70
C LYS A 588 -33.00 23.84 -13.96
N LYS A 589 -32.53 23.26 -15.07
CA LYS A 589 -33.28 23.21 -16.34
C LYS A 589 -34.51 22.29 -16.22
N GLN A 590 -34.41 21.16 -15.52
CA GLN A 590 -35.56 20.29 -15.25
C GLN A 590 -36.58 20.92 -14.29
N MET A 591 -36.16 21.60 -13.22
CA MET A 591 -37.06 22.31 -12.31
C MET A 591 -37.85 23.42 -13.02
N LEU A 592 -37.21 24.21 -13.90
CA LEU A 592 -37.87 25.27 -14.67
C LEU A 592 -38.89 24.72 -15.67
N ILE A 593 -38.60 23.57 -16.31
CA ILE A 593 -39.56 22.87 -17.18
C ILE A 593 -40.75 22.35 -16.37
N HIS A 594 -40.52 21.86 -15.16
CA HIS A 594 -41.58 21.35 -14.27
C HIS A 594 -42.47 22.46 -13.70
N LEU A 595 -41.89 23.64 -13.41
CA LEU A 595 -42.60 24.85 -12.98
C LEU A 595 -43.40 25.50 -14.13
N ALA A 596 -42.86 25.51 -15.35
CA ALA A 596 -43.56 26.01 -16.54
C ALA A 596 -44.81 25.15 -16.86
N LYS A 597 -44.72 23.82 -16.74
CA LYS A 597 -45.86 22.90 -16.89
C LYS A 597 -46.93 23.05 -15.80
N LYS A 598 -46.58 23.56 -14.61
CA LYS A 598 -47.51 23.73 -13.49
C LYS A 598 -48.32 25.04 -13.58
N ASN A 599 -47.78 26.06 -14.26
CA ASN A 599 -48.44 27.34 -14.48
C ASN A 599 -49.41 27.32 -15.67
N THR A 600 -49.17 26.50 -16.70
CA THR A 600 -50.11 26.33 -17.82
C THR A 600 -51.42 25.64 -17.38
N ASN A 601 -51.38 24.74 -16.40
CA ASN A 601 -52.57 24.05 -15.89
C ASN A 601 -53.43 24.89 -14.92
N LYS A 602 -53.06 26.14 -14.63
CA LYS A 602 -53.82 27.05 -13.75
C LYS A 602 -54.58 28.16 -14.48
N VAL A 603 -54.44 28.25 -15.81
CA VAL A 603 -55.12 29.29 -16.63
C VAL A 603 -56.42 28.76 -17.29
N ASP A 604 -56.65 27.45 -17.33
CA ASP A 604 -57.84 26.83 -17.95
C ASP A 604 -58.89 26.29 -16.95
N ILE A 605 -59.09 26.97 -15.81
CA ILE A 605 -60.33 26.80 -15.01
C ILE A 605 -60.83 28.19 -14.58
N SER A 606 -61.61 28.80 -15.47
CA SER A 606 -62.70 29.72 -15.12
C SER A 606 -64.00 29.16 -15.66
#